data_AF-A0A5E4L9U7-F1
#
_entry.id   AF-A0A5E4L9U7-F1
#
_cell.length_a   1.000
_cell.length_b   1.000
_cell.length_c   1.000
_cell.angle_alpha   90.00
_cell.angle_beta   90.00
_cell.angle_gamma   90.00
#
_symmetry.space_group_name_H-M   'P 1'
#
loop_
_entity.id
_entity.type
_entity.pdbx_description
1 polymer ?
#
loop_
_entity_poly.entity_id
_entity_poly.type
_entity_poly.pdbx_seq_one_letter_code
_entity_poly.pdbx_strand_id
1 'polypeptide(L)'
;MAARAVAAAVRTTLGPKGMDKMLVDSLGDIVITNDGATILQAMDIEHPAAKMIVEVAKTQDDEVGDGTTTAAVLAGEFLKNAEELLEQGVHPTVIASGYRLASVKAKEILKTLAKPVTLEDKDLLLKIAVTAITGKGAEASKDVFASLAVNAILAVVDEENGKYKVDIEDIKIEKKVGGSVEASELIEGMVIDKERVHTNMPKNVHDARILLLSEALEIKKTEVKAEISIKTPDQLQLFLDQEEQMLHDMVSKVIDTGANVVFVEKGIDDIAQHYLAKAGIYAARRVKKSDMEKLARATGAKILTGLKEISESDIGKADLVEEKKIGEEAMTYVTGCHNPKAVSIILRGGTEHVVDEAERALHDALRVVGVAIEDETLVAGGGSPEVELALRLREYSATLIGREQLAVAKFAEALEVIPRTLAENSGLDPIDMLVEMRSQHEKGNKTAGLNVFTGKVVDMWKEGVVEPPE
;
A
#
# COMPACT_ATOMS: atom_id res chain seq x y z
N MET A 1 -3.35 -21.51 23.44
CA MET A 1 -3.35 -20.29 24.29
C MET A 1 -2.67 -19.07 23.66
N ALA A 2 -1.36 -19.08 23.34
CA ALA A 2 -0.65 -17.88 22.85
C ALA A 2 -1.24 -17.25 21.56
N ALA A 3 -1.51 -18.06 20.53
CA ALA A 3 -2.13 -17.58 19.28
C ALA A 3 -3.52 -16.95 19.50
N ARG A 4 -4.32 -17.52 20.41
CA ARG A 4 -5.65 -17.00 20.77
C ARG A 4 -5.56 -15.64 21.48
N ALA A 5 -4.53 -15.43 22.30
CA ALA A 5 -4.32 -14.15 22.98
C ALA A 5 -4.02 -13.03 22.00
N VAL A 6 -3.18 -13.30 20.99
CA VAL A 6 -2.85 -12.34 19.93
C VAL A 6 -4.05 -12.04 19.04
N ALA A 7 -4.78 -13.07 18.62
CA ALA A 7 -6.04 -12.89 17.87
C ALA A 7 -7.06 -12.05 18.65
N ALA A 8 -7.20 -12.28 19.96
CA ALA A 8 -8.11 -11.51 20.81
C ALA A 8 -7.69 -10.03 20.97
N ALA A 9 -6.38 -9.74 20.92
CA ALA A 9 -5.87 -8.36 21.02
C ALA A 9 -6.29 -7.51 19.81
N VAL A 10 -6.23 -8.07 18.60
CA VAL A 10 -6.64 -7.39 17.37
C VAL A 10 -8.13 -7.46 17.10
N ARG A 11 -8.86 -8.44 17.65
CA ARG A 11 -10.31 -8.63 17.42
C ARG A 11 -11.15 -7.36 17.64
N THR A 12 -10.74 -6.52 18.59
CA THR A 12 -11.45 -5.27 18.92
C THR A 12 -11.25 -4.14 17.90
N THR A 13 -10.42 -4.33 16.88
CA THR A 13 -10.24 -3.37 15.77
C THR A 13 -11.11 -3.71 14.56
N LEU A 14 -11.76 -4.88 14.54
CA LEU A 14 -12.51 -5.34 13.38
C LEU A 14 -13.80 -4.53 13.14
N GLY A 15 -13.95 -4.04 11.90
CA GLY A 15 -15.17 -3.45 11.35
C GLY A 15 -15.36 -1.96 11.62
N PRO A 16 -16.47 -1.36 11.14
CA PRO A 16 -16.71 0.09 11.22
C PRO A 16 -16.79 0.68 12.63
N LYS A 17 -17.02 -0.16 13.64
CA LYS A 17 -17.06 0.21 15.06
C LYS A 17 -15.86 -0.35 15.83
N GLY A 18 -14.85 -0.83 15.11
CA GLY A 18 -13.57 -1.21 15.68
C GLY A 18 -12.85 -0.02 16.31
N MET A 19 -12.06 -0.30 17.34
CA MET A 19 -11.32 0.71 18.08
C MET A 19 -9.82 0.59 17.84
N ASP A 20 -9.18 1.72 17.60
CA ASP A 20 -7.74 1.80 17.38
C ASP A 20 -6.92 1.34 18.60
N LYS A 21 -5.66 1.04 18.34
CA LYS A 21 -4.66 0.69 19.36
C LYS A 21 -3.56 1.72 19.38
N MET A 22 -3.13 2.10 20.57
CA MET A 22 -1.92 2.87 20.79
C MET A 22 -0.82 1.92 21.26
N LEU A 23 0.27 1.89 20.51
CA LEU A 23 1.44 1.06 20.75
C LEU A 23 2.62 1.99 21.01
N VAL A 24 3.36 1.70 22.07
CA VAL A 24 4.54 2.46 22.47
C VAL A 24 5.70 1.48 22.55
N ASP A 25 6.73 1.72 21.77
CA ASP A 25 7.90 0.84 21.74
C ASP A 25 8.88 1.14 22.89
N SER A 26 9.99 0.41 22.93
CA SER A 26 11.02 0.59 23.97
C SER A 26 11.78 1.92 23.87
N LEU A 27 11.77 2.57 22.71
CA LEU A 27 12.42 3.85 22.45
C LEU A 27 11.47 5.04 22.73
N GLY A 28 10.18 4.78 22.88
CA GLY A 28 9.14 5.76 23.12
C GLY A 28 8.41 6.21 21.85
N ASP A 29 8.66 5.57 20.71
CA ASP A 29 7.94 5.83 19.46
C ASP A 29 6.50 5.35 19.60
N ILE A 30 5.56 6.21 19.18
CA ILE A 30 4.12 5.99 19.35
C ILE A 30 3.49 5.70 18.00
N VAL A 31 2.85 4.53 17.87
CA VAL A 31 2.03 4.16 16.72
C VAL A 31 0.58 4.07 17.18
N ILE A 32 -0.29 4.85 16.56
CA ILE A 32 -1.75 4.78 16.75
C ILE A 32 -2.32 4.28 15.42
N THR A 33 -3.03 3.15 15.46
CA THR A 33 -3.59 2.58 14.23
C THR A 33 -4.75 1.61 14.48
N ASN A 34 -5.57 1.43 13.46
CA ASN A 34 -6.58 0.37 13.39
C ASN A 34 -6.07 -0.90 12.68
N ASP A 35 -5.03 -0.78 11.86
CA ASP A 35 -4.56 -1.86 11.00
C ASP A 35 -4.00 -3.05 11.81
N GLY A 36 -4.59 -4.23 11.57
CA GLY A 36 -4.25 -5.47 12.25
C GLY A 36 -2.80 -5.90 11.99
N ALA A 37 -2.28 -5.72 10.77
CA ALA A 37 -0.90 -6.10 10.46
C ALA A 37 0.10 -5.20 11.20
N THR A 38 -0.09 -3.88 11.14
CA THR A 38 0.73 -2.92 11.88
C THR A 38 0.68 -3.17 13.39
N ILE A 39 -0.50 -3.45 13.96
CA ILE A 39 -0.62 -3.77 15.39
C ILE A 39 0.22 -4.99 15.74
N LEU A 40 0.10 -6.07 14.97
CA LEU A 40 0.79 -7.33 15.23
C LEU A 40 2.31 -7.23 15.04
N GLN A 41 2.77 -6.39 14.12
CA GLN A 41 4.20 -6.15 13.88
C GLN A 41 4.83 -5.26 14.95
N ALA A 42 4.09 -4.26 15.46
CA ALA A 42 4.58 -3.36 16.50
C ALA A 42 4.49 -3.96 17.91
N MET A 43 3.69 -5.00 18.13
CA MET A 43 3.66 -5.73 19.39
C MET A 43 4.94 -6.55 19.61
N ASP A 44 5.56 -6.41 20.79
CA ASP A 44 6.71 -7.23 21.18
C ASP A 44 6.26 -8.65 21.57
N ILE A 45 6.18 -9.53 20.56
CA ILE A 45 5.70 -10.91 20.71
C ILE A 45 6.88 -11.87 20.84
N GLU A 46 7.06 -12.46 22.02
CA GLU A 46 8.11 -13.46 22.25
C GLU A 46 7.72 -14.88 21.79
N HIS A 47 6.46 -15.28 22.03
CA HIS A 47 6.05 -16.68 21.88
C HIS A 47 5.98 -17.12 20.39
N PRO A 48 6.65 -18.22 19.98
CA PRO A 48 6.73 -18.63 18.56
C PRO A 48 5.36 -18.84 17.89
N ALA A 49 4.42 -19.51 18.56
CA ALA A 49 3.08 -19.71 18.02
C ALA A 49 2.29 -18.40 17.80
N ALA A 50 2.61 -17.34 18.56
CA ALA A 50 2.02 -16.03 18.37
C ALA A 50 2.67 -15.31 17.19
N LYS A 51 4.00 -15.43 16.99
CA LYS A 51 4.68 -14.96 15.78
C LYS A 51 4.09 -15.55 14.50
N MET A 52 3.67 -16.83 14.52
CA MET A 52 2.99 -17.42 13.37
C MET A 52 1.67 -16.72 13.00
N ILE A 53 0.95 -16.12 13.97
CA ILE A 53 -0.26 -15.33 13.67
C ILE A 53 0.11 -13.98 13.04
N VAL A 54 1.25 -13.39 13.47
CA VAL A 54 1.79 -12.17 12.84
C VAL A 54 2.09 -12.43 11.36
N GLU A 55 2.72 -13.56 11.02
CA GLU A 55 3.00 -13.93 9.64
C GLU A 55 1.73 -14.13 8.80
N VAL A 56 0.64 -14.63 9.39
CA VAL A 56 -0.66 -14.74 8.71
C VAL A 56 -1.20 -13.35 8.35
N ALA A 57 -1.20 -12.43 9.30
CA ALA A 57 -1.67 -11.06 9.04
C ALA A 57 -0.77 -10.32 8.04
N LYS A 58 0.54 -10.51 8.11
CA LYS A 58 1.49 -9.93 7.16
C LYS A 58 1.29 -10.46 5.74
N THR A 59 1.10 -11.77 5.58
CA THR A 59 0.86 -12.35 4.25
C THR A 59 -0.45 -11.82 3.66
N GLN A 60 -1.48 -11.65 4.49
CA GLN A 60 -2.75 -11.06 4.07
C GLN A 60 -2.57 -9.59 3.63
N ASP A 61 -1.76 -8.82 4.36
CA ASP A 61 -1.44 -7.44 4.03
C ASP A 61 -0.68 -7.32 2.70
N ASP A 62 0.32 -8.17 2.49
CA ASP A 62 1.16 -8.18 1.29
C ASP A 62 0.36 -8.55 0.01
N GLU A 63 -0.59 -9.48 0.11
CA GLU A 63 -1.41 -9.94 -1.03
C GLU A 63 -2.61 -9.02 -1.30
N VAL A 64 -3.26 -8.49 -0.26
CA VAL A 64 -4.60 -7.86 -0.37
C VAL A 64 -4.65 -6.44 0.17
N GLY A 65 -3.87 -6.16 1.21
CA GLY A 65 -3.92 -4.90 1.97
C GLY A 65 -5.16 -4.70 2.85
N ASP A 66 -6.07 -5.68 2.94
CA ASP A 66 -7.19 -5.67 3.89
C ASP A 66 -7.49 -7.09 4.41
N GLY A 67 -8.32 -7.19 5.45
CA GLY A 67 -8.67 -8.47 6.07
C GLY A 67 -7.57 -9.02 6.99
N THR A 68 -6.52 -8.24 7.28
CA THR A 68 -5.41 -8.63 8.18
C THR A 68 -5.92 -9.04 9.57
N THR A 69 -6.85 -8.25 10.12
CA THR A 69 -7.56 -8.55 11.37
C THR A 69 -8.45 -9.78 11.22
N THR A 70 -9.21 -9.91 10.12
CA THR A 70 -10.06 -11.07 9.82
C THR A 70 -9.25 -12.36 9.83
N ALA A 71 -8.13 -12.39 9.12
CA ALA A 71 -7.24 -13.55 9.04
C ALA A 71 -6.67 -13.95 10.41
N ALA A 72 -6.22 -12.97 11.21
CA ALA A 72 -5.71 -13.21 12.56
C ALA A 72 -6.80 -13.75 13.51
N VAL A 73 -8.00 -13.18 13.47
CA VAL A 73 -9.15 -13.59 14.29
C VAL A 73 -9.60 -15.01 13.92
N LEU A 74 -9.74 -15.30 12.62
CA LEU A 74 -10.08 -16.64 12.13
C LEU A 74 -9.05 -17.68 12.52
N ALA A 75 -7.75 -17.38 12.37
CA ALA A 75 -6.68 -18.28 12.79
C ALA A 75 -6.76 -18.60 14.30
N GLY A 76 -7.06 -17.60 15.13
CA GLY A 76 -7.31 -17.78 16.55
C GLY A 76 -8.51 -18.69 16.85
N GLU A 77 -9.63 -18.48 16.16
CA GLU A 77 -10.85 -19.26 16.36
C GLU A 77 -10.72 -20.70 15.83
N PHE A 78 -10.03 -20.91 14.70
CA PHE A 78 -9.72 -22.25 14.18
C PHE A 78 -8.91 -23.07 15.20
N LEU A 79 -7.93 -22.45 15.86
CA LEU A 79 -7.11 -23.11 16.88
C LEU A 79 -7.92 -23.41 18.15
N LYS A 80 -8.81 -22.51 18.56
CA LYS A 80 -9.74 -22.75 19.69
C LYS A 80 -10.66 -23.94 19.40
N ASN A 81 -11.26 -23.98 18.21
CA ASN A 81 -12.16 -25.07 17.85
C ASN A 81 -11.41 -26.41 17.63
N ALA A 82 -10.13 -26.35 17.22
CA ALA A 82 -9.27 -27.52 17.15
C ALA A 82 -8.93 -28.06 18.54
N GLU A 83 -8.70 -27.20 19.53
CA GLU A 83 -8.45 -27.57 20.93
C GLU A 83 -9.61 -28.41 21.49
N GLU A 84 -10.86 -28.02 21.22
CA GLU A 84 -12.05 -28.78 21.63
C GLU A 84 -12.09 -30.20 21.02
N LEU A 85 -11.65 -30.36 19.76
CA LEU A 85 -11.57 -31.66 19.11
C LEU A 85 -10.43 -32.53 19.67
N LEU A 86 -9.31 -31.91 20.05
CA LEU A 86 -8.20 -32.60 20.70
C LEU A 86 -8.61 -33.13 22.07
N GLU A 87 -9.36 -32.36 22.86
CA GLU A 87 -9.92 -32.79 24.15
C GLU A 87 -10.88 -33.97 24.01
N GLN A 88 -11.60 -34.05 22.88
CA GLN A 88 -12.46 -35.19 22.52
C GLN A 88 -11.70 -36.41 21.99
N GLY A 89 -10.37 -36.35 21.90
CA GLY A 89 -9.52 -37.44 21.42
C GLY A 89 -9.50 -37.61 19.89
N VAL A 90 -9.81 -36.57 19.13
CA VAL A 90 -9.60 -36.54 17.68
C VAL A 90 -8.12 -36.33 17.37
N HIS A 91 -7.54 -37.15 16.52
CA HIS A 91 -6.12 -37.06 16.19
C HIS A 91 -5.81 -35.77 15.40
N PRO A 92 -4.73 -35.03 15.70
CA PRO A 92 -4.39 -33.76 15.03
C PRO A 92 -4.38 -33.84 13.50
N THR A 93 -3.88 -34.95 12.93
CA THR A 93 -3.87 -35.18 11.48
C THR A 93 -5.26 -35.19 10.85
N VAL A 94 -6.26 -35.71 11.57
CA VAL A 94 -7.65 -35.73 11.10
C VAL A 94 -8.23 -34.31 11.13
N ILE A 95 -7.91 -33.54 12.17
CA ILE A 95 -8.33 -32.13 12.27
C ILE A 95 -7.73 -31.33 11.11
N ALA A 96 -6.42 -31.46 10.88
CA ALA A 96 -5.73 -30.78 9.79
C ALA A 96 -6.28 -31.18 8.41
N SER A 97 -6.55 -32.47 8.20
CA SER A 97 -7.18 -32.97 6.97
C SER A 97 -8.58 -32.38 6.77
N GLY A 98 -9.42 -32.40 7.81
CA GLY A 98 -10.76 -31.83 7.76
C GLY A 98 -10.77 -30.32 7.51
N TYR A 99 -9.88 -29.56 8.17
CA TYR A 99 -9.74 -28.12 7.92
C TYR A 99 -9.27 -27.83 6.49
N ARG A 100 -8.37 -28.66 5.94
CA ARG A 100 -7.95 -28.53 4.53
C ARG A 100 -9.09 -28.80 3.56
N LEU A 101 -9.92 -29.82 3.83
CA LEU A 101 -11.14 -30.10 3.05
C LEU A 101 -12.13 -28.94 3.12
N ALA A 102 -12.35 -28.39 4.33
CA ALA A 102 -13.23 -27.25 4.54
C ALA A 102 -12.74 -26.01 3.80
N SER A 103 -11.43 -25.70 3.87
CA SER A 103 -10.83 -24.55 3.18
C SER A 103 -10.97 -24.65 1.66
N VAL A 104 -10.70 -25.81 1.05
CA VAL A 104 -10.90 -26.01 -0.40
C VAL A 104 -12.36 -25.80 -0.76
N LYS A 105 -13.28 -26.39 0.00
CA LYS A 105 -14.72 -26.26 -0.24
C LYS A 105 -15.19 -24.81 -0.04
N ALA A 106 -14.65 -24.10 0.93
CA ALA A 106 -14.97 -22.70 1.19
C ALA A 106 -14.63 -21.83 -0.02
N LYS A 107 -13.43 -22.01 -0.60
CA LYS A 107 -13.02 -21.31 -1.83
C LYS A 107 -13.92 -21.61 -3.02
N GLU A 108 -14.38 -22.85 -3.17
CA GLU A 108 -15.37 -23.20 -4.21
C GLU A 108 -16.70 -22.48 -4.00
N ILE A 109 -17.19 -22.42 -2.77
CA ILE A 109 -18.45 -21.75 -2.44
C ILE A 109 -18.32 -20.23 -2.63
N LEU A 110 -17.22 -19.62 -2.20
CA LEU A 110 -16.98 -18.18 -2.31
C LEU A 110 -17.05 -17.70 -3.77
N LYS A 111 -16.48 -18.47 -4.70
CA LYS A 111 -16.60 -18.22 -6.15
C LYS A 111 -18.05 -18.21 -6.67
N THR A 112 -18.97 -18.88 -5.98
CA THR A 112 -20.41 -18.84 -6.34
C THR A 112 -21.17 -17.66 -5.73
N LEU A 113 -20.57 -16.99 -4.75
CA LEU A 113 -21.10 -15.77 -4.12
C LEU A 113 -20.58 -14.51 -4.82
N ALA A 114 -19.39 -14.63 -5.42
CA ALA A 114 -18.74 -13.59 -6.18
C ALA A 114 -19.61 -13.07 -7.34
N LYS A 115 -19.65 -11.75 -7.48
CA LYS A 115 -20.30 -11.03 -8.57
C LYS A 115 -19.24 -10.28 -9.37
N PRO A 116 -19.37 -10.20 -10.70
CA PRO A 116 -18.37 -9.54 -11.53
C PRO A 116 -18.33 -8.03 -11.28
N VAL A 117 -17.14 -7.44 -11.39
CA VAL A 117 -16.89 -5.99 -11.44
C VAL A 117 -16.02 -5.68 -12.65
N THR A 118 -16.28 -4.55 -13.30
CA THR A 118 -15.50 -4.08 -14.45
C THR A 118 -14.78 -2.77 -14.12
N LEU A 119 -13.75 -2.43 -14.90
CA LEU A 119 -13.04 -1.15 -14.77
C LEU A 119 -13.95 0.06 -14.94
N GLU A 120 -15.01 -0.08 -15.74
CA GLU A 120 -15.98 0.97 -16.01
C GLU A 120 -16.94 1.21 -14.83
N ASP A 121 -17.06 0.26 -13.91
CA ASP A 121 -17.93 0.34 -12.73
C ASP A 121 -17.32 1.22 -11.63
N LYS A 122 -16.99 2.48 -11.97
CA LYS A 122 -16.35 3.43 -11.06
C LYS A 122 -17.11 3.60 -9.73
N ASP A 123 -18.44 3.58 -9.78
CA ASP A 123 -19.28 3.67 -8.57
C ASP A 123 -19.08 2.48 -7.62
N LEU A 124 -18.81 1.29 -8.16
CA LEU A 124 -18.55 0.09 -7.37
C LEU A 124 -17.13 0.12 -6.81
N LEU A 125 -16.14 0.54 -7.61
CA LEU A 125 -14.76 0.75 -7.14
C LEU A 125 -14.69 1.78 -6.00
N LEU A 126 -15.47 2.86 -6.10
CA LEU A 126 -15.58 3.85 -5.02
C LEU A 126 -16.18 3.23 -3.75
N LYS A 127 -17.20 2.38 -3.86
CA LYS A 127 -17.81 1.69 -2.70
C LYS A 127 -16.85 0.73 -2.01
N ILE A 128 -16.03 0.02 -2.77
CA ILE A 128 -14.97 -0.86 -2.26
C ILE A 128 -13.95 -0.04 -1.46
N ALA A 129 -13.44 1.04 -2.06
CA ALA A 129 -12.49 1.91 -1.38
C ALA A 129 -13.08 2.53 -0.10
N VAL A 130 -14.33 3.00 -0.16
CA VAL A 130 -15.05 3.51 1.03
C VAL A 130 -15.16 2.44 2.11
N THR A 131 -15.44 1.19 1.74
CA THR A 131 -15.52 0.07 2.69
C THR A 131 -14.17 -0.15 3.38
N ALA A 132 -13.06 -0.19 2.63
CA ALA A 132 -11.71 -0.37 3.17
C ALA A 132 -11.24 0.78 4.10
N ILE A 133 -11.75 2.01 3.91
CA ILE A 133 -11.41 3.20 4.73
C ILE A 133 -12.30 3.31 5.99
N THR A 134 -13.46 2.63 6.01
CA THR A 134 -14.43 2.73 7.10
C THR A 134 -13.90 2.08 8.39
N GLY A 135 -14.10 2.72 9.54
CA GLY A 135 -13.60 2.23 10.83
C GLY A 135 -12.13 2.59 11.12
N LYS A 136 -11.48 3.36 10.24
CA LYS A 136 -10.10 3.86 10.41
C LYS A 136 -10.11 5.36 10.73
N GLY A 137 -8.98 5.90 11.22
CA GLY A 137 -8.84 7.33 11.55
C GLY A 137 -9.13 8.31 10.39
N ALA A 138 -9.19 7.79 9.16
CA ALA A 138 -9.49 8.51 7.93
C ALA A 138 -10.99 8.53 7.53
N GLU A 139 -11.90 7.91 8.30
CA GLU A 139 -13.32 7.75 7.92
C GLU A 139 -14.02 9.08 7.62
N ALA A 140 -13.66 10.16 8.33
CA ALA A 140 -14.25 11.49 8.13
C ALA A 140 -14.05 12.05 6.71
N SER A 141 -13.01 11.61 6.00
CA SER A 141 -12.67 12.05 4.64
C SER A 141 -12.69 10.90 3.63
N LYS A 142 -13.45 9.83 3.93
CA LYS A 142 -13.49 8.60 3.12
C LYS A 142 -13.85 8.83 1.65
N ASP A 143 -14.73 9.77 1.34
CA ASP A 143 -15.14 10.04 -0.05
C ASP A 143 -14.00 10.64 -0.87
N VAL A 144 -13.19 11.52 -0.25
CA VAL A 144 -12.00 12.11 -0.88
C VAL A 144 -10.95 11.03 -1.10
N PHE A 145 -10.66 10.22 -0.07
CA PHE A 145 -9.68 9.14 -0.19
C PHE A 145 -10.07 8.04 -1.14
N ALA A 146 -11.34 7.64 -1.15
CA ALA A 146 -11.85 6.68 -2.12
C ALA A 146 -11.69 7.21 -3.55
N SER A 147 -12.00 8.49 -3.77
CA SER A 147 -11.82 9.13 -5.08
C SER A 147 -10.35 9.19 -5.49
N LEU A 148 -9.46 9.53 -4.56
CA LEU A 148 -8.00 9.56 -4.81
C LEU A 148 -7.48 8.16 -5.14
N ALA A 149 -7.85 7.15 -4.35
CA ALA A 149 -7.42 5.77 -4.56
C ALA A 149 -7.88 5.23 -5.92
N VAL A 150 -9.17 5.37 -6.23
CA VAL A 150 -9.72 4.90 -7.51
C VAL A 150 -9.11 5.63 -8.69
N ASN A 151 -8.98 6.96 -8.64
CA ASN A 151 -8.37 7.71 -9.75
C ASN A 151 -6.89 7.37 -9.93
N ALA A 152 -6.15 7.14 -8.84
CA ALA A 152 -4.74 6.75 -8.91
C ALA A 152 -4.57 5.36 -9.51
N ILE A 153 -5.37 4.37 -9.07
CA ILE A 153 -5.32 3.01 -9.61
C ILE A 153 -5.70 3.00 -11.10
N LEU A 154 -6.78 3.69 -11.48
CA LEU A 154 -7.18 3.79 -12.89
C LEU A 154 -6.12 4.45 -13.79
N ALA A 155 -5.24 5.29 -13.23
CA ALA A 155 -4.14 5.90 -13.97
C ALA A 155 -2.94 4.95 -14.18
N VAL A 156 -2.75 3.96 -13.30
CA VAL A 156 -1.59 3.04 -13.33
C VAL A 156 -1.93 1.63 -13.81
N VAL A 157 -3.22 1.28 -13.93
CA VAL A 157 -3.68 0.00 -14.50
C VAL A 157 -3.03 -0.25 -15.85
N ASP A 158 -2.42 -1.43 -15.99
CA ASP A 158 -1.92 -1.94 -17.27
C ASP A 158 -2.70 -3.18 -17.70
N GLU A 159 -2.79 -3.39 -19.00
CA GLU A 159 -3.40 -4.58 -19.58
C GLU A 159 -2.30 -5.45 -20.20
N GLU A 160 -1.97 -6.55 -19.52
CA GLU A 160 -0.99 -7.53 -19.99
C GLU A 160 -1.69 -8.84 -20.35
N ASN A 161 -1.65 -9.23 -21.62
CA ASN A 161 -2.24 -10.49 -22.12
C ASN A 161 -3.74 -10.65 -21.83
N GLY A 162 -4.51 -9.56 -21.84
CA GLY A 162 -5.95 -9.58 -21.56
C GLY A 162 -6.30 -9.77 -20.09
N LYS A 163 -5.33 -9.51 -19.19
CA LYS A 163 -5.55 -9.39 -17.75
C LYS A 163 -5.09 -8.02 -17.29
N TYR A 164 -5.85 -7.43 -16.39
CA TYR A 164 -5.43 -6.22 -15.71
C TYR A 164 -4.36 -6.56 -14.68
N LYS A 165 -3.36 -5.68 -14.59
CA LYS A 165 -2.32 -5.74 -13.57
C LYS A 165 -2.15 -4.35 -12.98
N VAL A 166 -2.10 -4.28 -11.66
CA VAL A 166 -1.98 -3.04 -10.91
C VAL A 166 -0.71 -3.10 -10.09
N ASP A 167 0.28 -2.29 -10.47
CA ASP A 167 1.48 -2.12 -9.66
C ASP A 167 1.35 -0.88 -8.77
N ILE A 168 1.14 -1.11 -7.47
CA ILE A 168 0.99 -0.03 -6.49
C ILE A 168 2.32 0.69 -6.26
N GLU A 169 3.45 0.09 -6.63
CA GLU A 169 4.74 0.79 -6.63
C GLU A 169 4.77 1.95 -7.62
N ASP A 170 3.83 2.03 -8.57
CA ASP A 170 3.72 3.18 -9.47
C ASP A 170 2.97 4.38 -8.86
N ILE A 171 2.36 4.20 -7.70
CA ILE A 171 1.68 5.26 -6.96
C ILE A 171 2.61 5.72 -5.84
N LYS A 172 3.12 6.94 -5.95
CA LYS A 172 3.91 7.55 -4.89
C LYS A 172 3.01 8.28 -3.90
N ILE A 173 3.11 7.96 -2.62
CA ILE A 173 2.47 8.76 -1.56
C ILE A 173 3.55 9.67 -0.94
N GLU A 174 3.30 10.99 -0.94
CA GLU A 174 4.17 11.98 -0.32
C GLU A 174 3.44 12.65 0.85
N LYS A 175 3.94 12.42 2.07
CA LYS A 175 3.33 12.91 3.31
C LYS A 175 3.78 14.33 3.61
N LYS A 176 2.82 15.23 3.85
CA LYS A 176 3.12 16.60 4.29
C LYS A 176 2.21 17.04 5.43
N VAL A 177 2.80 17.23 6.60
CA VAL A 177 2.11 17.74 7.79
C VAL A 177 1.62 19.17 7.55
N GLY A 178 0.47 19.49 8.13
CA GLY A 178 -0.24 20.76 8.02
C GLY A 178 -1.40 20.70 7.02
N GLY A 179 -2.40 21.56 7.26
CA GLY A 179 -3.64 21.57 6.48
C GLY A 179 -4.67 20.52 6.94
N SER A 180 -5.79 20.46 6.24
CA SER A 180 -6.81 19.42 6.42
C SER A 180 -6.49 18.21 5.57
N VAL A 181 -7.02 17.05 5.97
CA VAL A 181 -6.91 15.80 5.22
C VAL A 181 -7.56 15.91 3.83
N GLU A 182 -8.63 16.69 3.73
CA GLU A 182 -9.35 17.00 2.48
C GLU A 182 -8.51 17.79 1.46
N ALA A 183 -7.42 18.43 1.89
CA ALA A 183 -6.50 19.12 0.99
C ALA A 183 -5.50 18.16 0.29
N SER A 184 -5.65 16.85 0.51
CA SER A 184 -4.87 15.84 -0.21
C SER A 184 -5.27 15.81 -1.68
N GLU A 185 -4.30 15.66 -2.57
CA GLU A 185 -4.52 15.76 -4.01
C GLU A 185 -3.76 14.68 -4.79
N LEU A 186 -4.35 14.26 -5.90
CA LEU A 186 -3.71 13.41 -6.90
C LEU A 186 -3.02 14.30 -7.93
N ILE A 187 -1.73 14.05 -8.12
CA ILE A 187 -0.89 14.69 -9.13
C ILE A 187 -0.63 13.66 -10.23
N GLU A 188 -1.06 13.99 -11.45
CA GLU A 188 -0.72 13.25 -12.67
C GLU A 188 0.75 13.48 -13.04
N GLY A 189 1.63 12.76 -12.35
CA GLY A 189 3.07 12.84 -12.49
C GLY A 189 3.80 12.50 -11.20
N MET A 190 5.03 13.00 -11.06
CA MET A 190 5.93 12.68 -9.96
C MET A 190 6.18 13.89 -9.06
N VAL A 191 5.95 13.70 -7.76
CA VAL A 191 6.33 14.67 -6.72
C VAL A 191 7.60 14.16 -6.03
N ILE A 192 8.60 15.01 -5.87
CA ILE A 192 9.86 14.67 -5.20
C ILE A 192 10.11 15.66 -4.09
N ASP A 193 10.35 15.12 -2.89
CA ASP A 193 10.75 15.87 -1.70
C ASP A 193 12.21 16.33 -1.78
N LYS A 194 12.49 17.13 -2.81
CA LYS A 194 13.75 17.80 -3.09
C LYS A 194 13.45 19.16 -3.72
N GLU A 195 14.35 20.08 -3.44
CA GLU A 195 14.43 21.40 -4.06
C GLU A 195 15.59 21.45 -5.06
N ARG A 196 15.62 22.50 -5.87
CA ARG A 196 16.77 22.76 -6.74
C ARG A 196 18.02 23.00 -5.92
N VAL A 197 19.12 22.43 -6.37
CA VAL A 197 20.38 22.46 -5.62
C VAL A 197 21.01 23.86 -5.54
N HIS A 198 20.71 24.74 -6.50
CA HIS A 198 21.27 26.09 -6.56
C HIS A 198 20.20 27.16 -6.82
N THR A 199 20.25 28.27 -6.09
CA THR A 199 19.21 29.33 -6.11
C THR A 199 19.00 30.01 -7.46
N ASN A 200 20.06 30.10 -8.27
CA ASN A 200 20.02 30.65 -9.64
C ASN A 200 19.47 29.67 -10.71
N MET A 201 19.19 28.41 -10.37
CA MET A 201 18.53 27.48 -11.29
C MET A 201 17.08 27.93 -11.56
N PRO A 202 16.51 27.64 -12.74
CA PRO A 202 15.11 27.95 -13.00
C PRO A 202 14.20 27.28 -11.96
N LYS A 203 13.10 27.94 -11.59
CA LYS A 203 12.06 27.33 -10.75
C LYS A 203 11.07 26.50 -11.55
N ASN A 204 10.82 26.93 -12.79
CA ASN A 204 9.86 26.31 -13.70
C ASN A 204 10.60 26.03 -15.02
N VAL A 205 10.46 24.81 -15.53
CA VAL A 205 11.04 24.37 -16.79
C VAL A 205 9.92 23.74 -17.62
N HIS A 206 9.54 24.40 -18.70
CA HIS A 206 8.60 23.86 -19.69
C HIS A 206 9.34 22.97 -20.70
N ASP A 207 8.64 21.99 -21.29
CA ASP A 207 9.19 21.01 -22.23
C ASP A 207 10.45 20.36 -21.65
N ALA A 208 10.30 19.81 -20.45
CA ALA A 208 11.39 19.25 -19.67
C ALA A 208 11.95 17.98 -20.34
N ARG A 209 13.25 18.05 -20.64
CA ARG A 209 14.13 16.96 -21.08
C ARG A 209 14.94 16.50 -19.87
N ILE A 210 14.53 15.38 -19.31
CA ILE A 210 14.93 14.91 -17.99
C ILE A 210 16.03 13.86 -18.10
N LEU A 211 17.17 14.13 -17.48
CA LEU A 211 18.29 13.18 -17.34
C LEU A 211 18.32 12.60 -15.92
N LEU A 212 18.41 11.28 -15.82
CA LEU A 212 18.48 10.55 -14.55
C LEU A 212 19.88 9.95 -14.36
N LEU A 213 20.59 10.35 -13.31
CA LEU A 213 21.95 9.87 -13.01
C LEU A 213 22.01 9.19 -11.63
N SER A 214 22.55 7.97 -11.57
CA SER A 214 22.84 7.28 -10.30
C SER A 214 24.26 7.56 -9.79
N GLU A 215 25.13 8.16 -10.61
CA GLU A 215 26.46 8.60 -10.21
C GLU A 215 26.49 10.06 -9.73
N ALA A 216 27.46 10.38 -8.87
CA ALA A 216 27.68 11.75 -8.41
C ALA A 216 28.34 12.59 -9.51
N LEU A 217 27.96 13.87 -9.58
CA LEU A 217 28.67 14.88 -10.39
C LEU A 217 29.79 15.49 -9.55
N GLU A 218 30.78 14.65 -9.24
CA GLU A 218 31.92 14.96 -8.38
C GLU A 218 33.19 14.36 -8.97
N ILE A 219 34.34 14.88 -8.56
CA ILE A 219 35.65 14.38 -8.97
C ILE A 219 35.83 12.96 -8.40
N LYS A 220 35.97 11.97 -9.30
CA LYS A 220 36.13 10.58 -8.91
C LYS A 220 37.52 10.35 -8.32
N LYS A 221 37.56 9.83 -7.10
CA LYS A 221 38.79 9.28 -6.52
C LYS A 221 39.09 7.92 -7.16
N THR A 222 40.36 7.64 -7.37
CA THR A 222 40.81 6.34 -7.87
C THR A 222 40.58 5.25 -6.83
N GLU A 223 40.21 4.04 -7.26
CA GLU A 223 40.06 2.88 -6.35
C GLU A 223 41.40 2.47 -5.74
N VAL A 224 42.49 2.67 -6.49
CA VAL A 224 43.86 2.51 -5.98
C VAL A 224 44.26 3.77 -5.24
N LYS A 225 44.98 3.61 -4.12
CA LYS A 225 45.59 4.73 -3.39
C LYS A 225 46.52 5.51 -4.33
N ALA A 226 46.07 6.69 -4.73
CA ALA A 226 46.86 7.66 -5.47
C ALA A 226 47.04 8.90 -4.58
N GLU A 227 48.28 9.38 -4.47
CA GLU A 227 48.62 10.61 -3.77
C GLU A 227 49.28 11.57 -4.75
N ILE A 228 48.84 12.83 -4.72
CA ILE A 228 49.40 13.87 -5.57
C ILE A 228 50.62 14.46 -4.85
N SER A 229 51.79 14.39 -5.49
CA SER A 229 53.02 14.97 -4.96
C SER A 229 53.30 16.30 -5.65
N ILE A 230 53.02 17.40 -4.95
CA ILE A 230 53.25 18.77 -5.44
C ILE A 230 54.70 19.17 -5.14
N LYS A 231 55.49 19.44 -6.18
CA LYS A 231 56.92 19.82 -6.05
C LYS A 231 57.16 21.31 -6.29
N THR A 232 56.24 22.00 -6.96
CA THR A 232 56.33 23.45 -7.22
C THR A 232 54.98 24.14 -6.98
N PRO A 233 54.95 25.43 -6.65
CA PRO A 233 53.71 26.21 -6.51
C PRO A 233 52.83 26.18 -7.78
N ASP A 234 53.43 26.22 -8.98
CA ASP A 234 52.68 26.21 -10.24
C ASP A 234 51.91 24.89 -10.47
N GLN A 235 52.43 23.76 -9.95
CA GLN A 235 51.75 22.47 -10.02
C GLN A 235 50.46 22.43 -9.19
N LEU A 236 50.39 23.21 -8.11
CA LEU A 236 49.17 23.34 -7.32
C LEU A 236 48.06 24.00 -8.17
N GLN A 237 48.38 25.10 -8.86
CA GLN A 237 47.41 25.79 -9.69
C GLN A 237 46.94 24.92 -10.86
N LEU A 238 47.88 24.27 -11.57
CA LEU A 238 47.54 23.35 -12.67
C LEU A 238 46.64 22.20 -12.22
N PHE A 239 46.82 21.70 -11.00
CA PHE A 239 45.98 20.66 -10.45
C PHE A 239 44.56 21.16 -10.16
N LEU A 240 44.42 22.32 -9.54
CA LEU A 240 43.12 22.96 -9.30
C LEU A 240 42.38 23.26 -10.61
N ASP A 241 43.08 23.81 -11.59
CA ASP A 241 42.51 24.10 -12.92
C ASP A 241 42.05 22.82 -13.61
N GLN A 242 42.80 21.72 -13.46
CA GLN A 242 42.43 20.42 -14.03
C GLN A 242 41.22 19.79 -13.34
N GLU A 243 41.10 19.92 -12.02
CA GLU A 243 39.93 19.48 -11.25
C GLU A 243 38.67 20.23 -11.68
N GLU A 244 38.76 21.57 -11.82
CA GLU A 244 37.67 22.39 -12.32
C GLU A 244 37.32 22.04 -13.76
N GLN A 245 38.31 21.82 -14.63
CA GLN A 245 38.08 21.41 -16.02
C GLN A 245 37.37 20.05 -16.09
N MET A 246 37.70 19.09 -15.22
CA MET A 246 37.00 17.80 -15.18
C MET A 246 35.51 17.97 -14.85
N LEU A 247 35.17 18.82 -13.88
CA LEU A 247 33.78 19.13 -13.54
C LEU A 247 33.07 19.87 -14.67
N HIS A 248 33.74 20.84 -15.29
CA HIS A 248 33.24 21.55 -16.45
C HIS A 248 32.94 20.58 -17.61
N ASP A 249 33.83 19.63 -17.90
CA ASP A 249 33.65 18.63 -18.95
C ASP A 249 32.48 17.67 -18.63
N MET A 250 32.29 17.31 -17.36
CA MET A 250 31.14 16.50 -16.92
C MET A 250 29.82 17.25 -17.15
N VAL A 251 29.75 18.52 -16.77
CA VAL A 251 28.55 19.35 -16.98
C VAL A 251 28.32 19.65 -18.46
N SER A 252 29.38 19.89 -19.23
CA SER A 252 29.29 20.12 -20.67
C SER A 252 28.66 18.92 -21.38
N LYS A 253 29.05 17.69 -21.02
CA LYS A 253 28.41 16.49 -21.54
C LYS A 253 26.93 16.43 -21.25
N VAL A 254 26.49 16.85 -20.05
CA VAL A 254 25.07 16.93 -19.70
C VAL A 254 24.36 17.96 -20.58
N ILE A 255 24.95 19.14 -20.76
CA ILE A 255 24.40 20.21 -21.62
C ILE A 255 24.28 19.72 -23.07
N ASP A 256 25.30 19.02 -23.57
CA ASP A 256 25.34 18.50 -24.95
C ASP A 256 24.24 17.48 -25.25
N THR A 257 23.68 16.82 -24.22
CA THR A 257 22.50 15.94 -24.39
C THR A 257 21.22 16.70 -24.71
N GLY A 258 21.19 18.02 -24.47
CA GLY A 258 19.99 18.84 -24.54
C GLY A 258 19.08 18.70 -23.31
N ALA A 259 19.51 18.05 -22.24
CA ALA A 259 18.76 18.00 -20.98
C ALA A 259 18.67 19.38 -20.34
N ASN A 260 17.47 19.75 -19.90
CA ASN A 260 17.20 20.99 -19.15
C ASN A 260 16.79 20.72 -17.69
N VAL A 261 16.63 19.44 -17.32
CA VAL A 261 16.39 18.97 -15.96
C VAL A 261 17.27 17.75 -15.67
N VAL A 262 17.90 17.71 -14.50
CA VAL A 262 18.78 16.61 -14.07
C VAL A 262 18.45 16.17 -12.66
N PHE A 263 18.12 14.90 -12.48
CA PHE A 263 18.00 14.28 -11.16
C PHE A 263 19.19 13.37 -10.90
N VAL A 264 19.83 13.56 -9.75
CA VAL A 264 21.03 12.82 -9.35
C VAL A 264 20.77 12.09 -8.03
N GLU A 265 20.96 10.77 -8.02
CA GLU A 265 20.80 9.93 -6.82
C GLU A 265 21.84 10.26 -5.74
N LYS A 266 23.04 10.72 -6.15
CA LYS A 266 24.16 11.07 -5.28
C LYS A 266 24.36 12.60 -5.18
N GLY A 267 25.57 13.03 -4.87
CA GLY A 267 25.92 14.45 -4.76
C GLY A 267 26.19 15.12 -6.11
N ILE A 268 26.21 16.46 -6.06
CA ILE A 268 26.64 17.34 -7.14
C ILE A 268 27.59 18.34 -6.49
N ASP A 269 28.81 18.43 -6.99
CA ASP A 269 29.83 19.36 -6.51
C ASP A 269 29.40 20.82 -6.71
N ASP A 270 29.82 21.73 -5.84
CA ASP A 270 29.41 23.15 -5.89
C ASP A 270 29.84 23.84 -7.18
N ILE A 271 31.00 23.49 -7.74
CA ILE A 271 31.46 24.00 -9.05
C ILE A 271 30.52 23.49 -10.16
N ALA A 272 30.16 22.20 -10.12
CA ALA A 272 29.23 21.63 -11.08
C ALA A 272 27.82 22.24 -10.98
N GLN A 273 27.34 22.52 -9.76
CA GLN A 273 26.08 23.23 -9.52
C GLN A 273 26.10 24.63 -10.15
N HIS A 274 27.22 25.36 -10.01
CA HIS A 274 27.38 26.68 -10.61
C HIS A 274 27.29 26.62 -12.15
N TYR A 275 27.98 25.65 -12.77
CA TYR A 275 27.93 25.46 -14.22
C TYR A 275 26.54 25.07 -14.73
N LEU A 276 25.84 24.17 -14.04
CA LEU A 276 24.46 23.79 -14.37
C LEU A 276 23.51 24.99 -14.25
N ALA A 277 23.63 25.79 -13.19
CA ALA A 277 22.83 26.98 -13.00
C ALA A 277 23.08 28.03 -14.09
N LYS A 278 24.34 28.24 -14.50
CA LYS A 278 24.71 29.15 -15.59
C LYS A 278 24.15 28.69 -16.94
N ALA A 279 24.07 27.38 -17.17
CA ALA A 279 23.44 26.79 -18.34
C ALA A 279 21.90 26.82 -18.30
N GLY A 280 21.30 27.27 -17.18
CA GLY A 280 19.85 27.31 -17.01
C GLY A 280 19.22 25.93 -16.80
N ILE A 281 19.98 24.95 -16.33
CA ILE A 281 19.51 23.58 -16.07
C ILE A 281 18.98 23.48 -14.64
N TYR A 282 17.78 22.93 -14.48
CA TYR A 282 17.27 22.53 -13.16
C TYR A 282 18.00 21.28 -12.69
N ALA A 283 18.53 21.26 -11.46
CA ALA A 283 19.12 20.05 -10.90
C ALA A 283 18.71 19.80 -9.46
N ALA A 284 18.38 18.54 -9.15
CA ALA A 284 18.15 18.05 -7.80
C ALA A 284 19.12 16.90 -7.48
N ARG A 285 19.67 16.92 -6.26
CA ARG A 285 20.68 15.94 -5.79
C ARG A 285 20.14 15.09 -4.66
N ARG A 286 20.80 13.95 -4.41
CA ARG A 286 20.46 12.99 -3.35
C ARG A 286 19.01 12.50 -3.45
N VAL A 287 18.53 12.30 -4.66
CA VAL A 287 17.19 11.78 -4.94
C VAL A 287 17.14 10.31 -4.49
N LYS A 288 16.06 9.89 -3.83
CA LYS A 288 15.92 8.49 -3.38
C LYS A 288 15.94 7.56 -4.59
N LYS A 289 16.56 6.39 -4.46
CA LYS A 289 16.59 5.38 -5.54
C LYS A 289 15.18 5.00 -6.01
N SER A 290 14.23 4.83 -5.09
CA SER A 290 12.83 4.54 -5.42
C SER A 290 12.14 5.68 -6.18
N ASP A 291 12.51 6.94 -5.93
CA ASP A 291 12.00 8.08 -6.70
C ASP A 291 12.62 8.12 -8.11
N MET A 292 13.89 7.75 -8.26
CA MET A 292 14.56 7.65 -9.56
C MET A 292 13.90 6.59 -10.45
N GLU A 293 13.54 5.44 -9.89
CA GLU A 293 12.84 4.36 -10.62
C GLU A 293 11.44 4.80 -11.07
N LYS A 294 10.68 5.47 -10.21
CA LYS A 294 9.36 6.02 -10.57
C LYS A 294 9.46 7.14 -11.60
N LEU A 295 10.44 8.05 -11.49
CA LEU A 295 10.72 9.07 -12.50
C LEU A 295 11.05 8.45 -13.86
N ALA A 296 11.86 7.38 -13.88
CA ALA A 296 12.21 6.68 -15.10
C ALA A 296 10.95 6.13 -15.79
N ARG A 297 10.03 5.51 -15.03
CA ARG A 297 8.75 4.99 -15.56
C ARG A 297 7.80 6.08 -16.02
N ALA A 298 7.67 7.17 -15.26
CA ALA A 298 6.80 8.30 -15.59
C ALA A 298 7.28 9.01 -16.88
N THR A 299 8.55 9.37 -16.90
CA THR A 299 9.13 10.23 -17.94
C THR A 299 9.64 9.47 -19.17
N GLY A 300 9.81 8.15 -19.05
CA GLY A 300 10.47 7.29 -20.05
C GLY A 300 12.00 7.40 -20.05
N ALA A 301 12.59 8.13 -19.09
CA ALA A 301 14.05 8.23 -18.96
C ALA A 301 14.67 6.89 -18.54
N LYS A 302 15.96 6.70 -18.87
CA LYS A 302 16.77 5.61 -18.31
C LYS A 302 17.70 6.15 -17.24
N ILE A 303 17.85 5.41 -16.15
CA ILE A 303 18.79 5.75 -15.09
C ILE A 303 20.20 5.38 -15.54
N LEU A 304 21.06 6.37 -15.73
CA LEU A 304 22.43 6.17 -16.20
C LEU A 304 23.41 6.10 -15.04
N THR A 305 24.30 5.12 -15.08
CA THR A 305 25.41 4.92 -14.14
C THR A 305 26.69 5.63 -14.59
N GLY A 306 26.61 6.56 -15.54
CA GLY A 306 27.75 7.34 -15.99
C GLY A 306 27.43 8.27 -17.15
N LEU A 307 28.35 9.19 -17.42
CA LEU A 307 28.21 10.23 -18.46
C LEU A 307 28.86 9.83 -19.79
N LYS A 308 29.08 8.53 -20.02
CA LYS A 308 29.66 8.02 -21.27
C LYS A 308 28.52 7.51 -22.15
N GLU A 309 28.42 8.04 -23.37
CA GLU A 309 27.45 7.61 -24.39
C GLU A 309 25.98 7.82 -24.00
N ILE A 310 25.61 9.08 -23.66
CA ILE A 310 24.21 9.44 -23.46
C ILE A 310 23.56 9.63 -24.83
N SER A 311 22.51 8.86 -25.10
CA SER A 311 21.70 8.97 -26.32
C SER A 311 20.40 9.74 -26.04
N GLU A 312 19.76 10.23 -27.10
CA GLU A 312 18.45 10.87 -26.96
C GLU A 312 17.38 9.92 -26.41
N SER A 313 17.57 8.59 -26.56
CA SER A 313 16.66 7.57 -26.03
C SER A 313 16.75 7.38 -24.51
N ASP A 314 17.75 7.98 -23.87
CA ASP A 314 17.94 7.90 -22.41
C ASP A 314 17.28 9.07 -21.68
N ILE A 315 16.89 10.11 -22.43
CA ILE A 315 16.31 11.35 -21.91
C ILE A 315 14.79 11.23 -21.83
N GLY A 316 14.25 11.38 -20.62
CA GLY A 316 12.82 11.42 -20.37
C GLY A 316 12.19 12.75 -20.77
N LYS A 317 10.86 12.76 -20.88
CA LYS A 317 10.08 13.94 -21.26
C LYS A 317 8.94 14.20 -20.28
N ALA A 318 8.75 15.47 -19.93
CA ALA A 318 7.59 15.96 -19.20
C ALA A 318 7.25 17.39 -19.66
N ASP A 319 5.98 17.79 -19.56
CA ASP A 319 5.55 19.13 -19.98
C ASP A 319 6.06 20.24 -19.05
N LEU A 320 6.08 19.97 -17.74
CA LEU A 320 6.49 20.95 -16.74
C LEU A 320 7.25 20.29 -15.57
N VAL A 321 8.42 20.84 -15.26
CA VAL A 321 9.09 20.62 -13.99
C VAL A 321 9.09 21.92 -13.20
N GLU A 322 8.46 21.93 -12.03
CA GLU A 322 8.36 23.13 -11.20
C GLU A 322 8.67 22.87 -9.72
N GLU A 323 9.32 23.85 -9.09
CA GLU A 323 9.51 23.89 -7.65
C GLU A 323 8.33 24.63 -6.99
N LYS A 324 7.49 23.89 -6.27
CA LYS A 324 6.38 24.44 -5.48
C LYS A 324 6.65 24.27 -4.00
N LYS A 325 6.15 25.23 -3.21
CA LYS A 325 6.22 25.16 -1.76
C LYS A 325 4.90 24.69 -1.20
N ILE A 326 4.94 23.66 -0.36
CA ILE A 326 3.82 23.25 0.48
C ILE A 326 4.22 23.46 1.93
N GLY A 327 3.58 24.42 2.59
CA GLY A 327 4.02 24.87 3.92
C GLY A 327 5.38 25.56 3.84
N GLU A 328 6.35 25.08 4.61
CA GLU A 328 7.71 25.63 4.66
C GLU A 328 8.69 24.91 3.71
N GLU A 329 8.32 23.73 3.22
CA GLU A 329 9.18 22.86 2.42
C GLU A 329 8.94 23.06 0.92
N ALA A 330 10.03 23.05 0.15
CA ALA A 330 10.01 23.10 -1.30
C ALA A 330 10.12 21.69 -1.89
N MET A 331 9.25 21.39 -2.85
CA MET A 331 9.21 20.11 -3.55
C MET A 331 9.25 20.34 -5.06
N THR A 332 9.76 19.34 -5.76
CA THR A 332 9.80 19.32 -7.22
C THR A 332 8.61 18.55 -7.74
N TYR A 333 7.85 19.15 -8.64
CA TYR A 333 6.73 18.55 -9.34
C TYR A 333 7.15 18.30 -10.77
N VAL A 334 6.93 17.10 -11.27
CA VAL A 334 7.15 16.70 -12.65
C VAL A 334 5.81 16.27 -13.20
N THR A 335 5.18 17.12 -14.02
CA THR A 335 3.81 16.93 -14.54
C THR A 335 3.79 16.89 -16.06
N GLY A 336 2.72 16.31 -16.63
CA GLY A 336 2.63 16.10 -18.08
C GLY A 336 3.68 15.11 -18.59
N CYS A 337 3.90 14.03 -17.83
CA CYS A 337 4.83 12.98 -18.18
C CYS A 337 4.37 12.20 -19.43
N HIS A 338 5.32 11.74 -20.25
CA HIS A 338 5.00 10.97 -21.47
C HIS A 338 4.18 9.70 -21.20
N ASN A 339 4.42 9.06 -20.06
CA ASN A 339 3.71 7.87 -19.63
C ASN A 339 3.13 8.12 -18.22
N PRO A 340 1.84 8.49 -18.08
CA PRO A 340 1.23 8.82 -16.79
C PRO A 340 1.01 7.60 -15.88
N LYS A 341 1.51 6.41 -16.27
CA LYS A 341 1.45 5.18 -15.49
C LYS A 341 2.14 5.26 -14.13
N ALA A 342 2.80 6.37 -13.77
CA ALA A 342 3.21 6.65 -12.41
C ALA A 342 2.65 8.00 -11.96
N VAL A 343 1.92 7.98 -10.85
CA VAL A 343 1.22 9.13 -10.28
C VAL A 343 1.66 9.37 -8.84
N SER A 344 1.42 10.57 -8.33
CA SER A 344 1.75 10.93 -6.96
C SER A 344 0.53 11.42 -6.21
N ILE A 345 0.33 10.97 -4.98
CA ILE A 345 -0.67 11.50 -4.07
C ILE A 345 0.05 12.31 -2.99
N ILE A 346 -0.31 13.57 -2.86
CA ILE A 346 0.15 14.39 -1.74
C ILE A 346 -0.86 14.22 -0.62
N LEU A 347 -0.39 13.66 0.49
CA LEU A 347 -1.21 13.40 1.66
C LEU A 347 -1.00 14.50 2.69
N ARG A 348 -2.10 15.16 3.08
CA ARG A 348 -2.11 16.25 4.06
C ARG A 348 -2.80 15.82 5.34
N GLY A 349 -2.47 16.48 6.45
CA GLY A 349 -3.09 16.19 7.74
C GLY A 349 -2.55 17.08 8.85
N GLY A 350 -3.36 17.28 9.89
CA GLY A 350 -3.07 18.27 10.93
C GLY A 350 -1.86 17.92 11.80
N THR A 351 -1.56 16.63 11.97
CA THR A 351 -0.43 16.12 12.76
C THR A 351 0.22 14.95 12.03
N GLU A 352 1.47 14.63 12.37
CA GLU A 352 2.21 13.50 11.81
C GLU A 352 1.45 12.18 11.96
N HIS A 353 0.97 11.85 13.16
CA HIS A 353 0.19 10.63 13.41
C HIS A 353 -1.10 10.54 12.57
N VAL A 354 -1.76 11.66 12.29
CA VAL A 354 -2.95 11.69 11.43
C VAL A 354 -2.58 11.40 9.98
N VAL A 355 -1.46 11.96 9.50
CA VAL A 355 -0.98 11.71 8.13
C VAL A 355 -0.52 10.26 7.98
N ASP A 356 0.16 9.70 8.99
CA ASP A 356 0.59 8.29 8.98
C ASP A 356 -0.61 7.34 8.93
N GLU A 357 -1.67 7.59 9.71
CA GLU A 357 -2.85 6.74 9.67
C GLU A 357 -3.66 6.92 8.38
N ALA A 358 -3.70 8.14 7.84
CA ALA A 358 -4.28 8.40 6.54
C ALA A 358 -3.51 7.69 5.40
N GLU A 359 -2.18 7.60 5.49
CA GLU A 359 -1.35 6.89 4.52
C GLU A 359 -1.66 5.40 4.52
N ARG A 360 -1.79 4.79 5.71
CA ARG A 360 -2.20 3.39 5.85
C ARG A 360 -3.59 3.16 5.26
N ALA A 361 -4.58 3.95 5.66
CA ALA A 361 -5.94 3.82 5.15
C ALA A 361 -6.00 3.99 3.61
N LEU A 362 -5.20 4.90 3.06
CA LEU A 362 -5.11 5.09 1.61
C LEU A 362 -4.40 3.91 0.93
N HIS A 363 -3.32 3.37 1.52
CA HIS A 363 -2.63 2.19 1.01
C HIS A 363 -3.56 0.98 0.93
N ASP A 364 -4.35 0.73 1.98
CA ASP A 364 -5.33 -0.36 2.01
C ASP A 364 -6.39 -0.14 0.93
N ALA A 365 -6.90 1.09 0.77
CA ALA A 365 -7.84 1.41 -0.31
C ALA A 365 -7.25 1.19 -1.71
N LEU A 366 -5.97 1.55 -1.93
CA LEU A 366 -5.26 1.31 -3.19
C LEU A 366 -5.13 -0.18 -3.47
N ARG A 367 -4.77 -0.97 -2.46
CA ARG A 367 -4.61 -2.43 -2.55
C ARG A 367 -5.93 -3.12 -2.87
N VAL A 368 -6.97 -2.85 -2.09
CA VAL A 368 -8.30 -3.47 -2.27
C VAL A 368 -8.91 -3.11 -3.63
N VAL A 369 -8.76 -1.86 -4.10
CA VAL A 369 -9.22 -1.47 -5.45
C VAL A 369 -8.38 -2.15 -6.53
N GLY A 370 -7.06 -2.26 -6.33
CA GLY A 370 -6.17 -2.98 -7.24
C GLY A 370 -6.58 -4.44 -7.40
N VAL A 371 -6.74 -5.17 -6.29
CA VAL A 371 -7.18 -6.57 -6.27
C VAL A 371 -8.56 -6.73 -6.91
N ALA A 372 -9.51 -5.85 -6.61
CA ALA A 372 -10.84 -5.89 -7.22
C ALA A 372 -10.80 -5.79 -8.76
N ILE A 373 -9.84 -5.03 -9.30
CA ILE A 373 -9.65 -4.88 -10.74
C ILE A 373 -8.94 -6.11 -11.34
N GLU A 374 -7.97 -6.68 -10.64
CA GLU A 374 -7.24 -7.86 -11.11
C GLU A 374 -8.10 -9.14 -11.09
N ASP A 375 -8.92 -9.31 -10.05
CA ASP A 375 -9.79 -10.48 -9.85
C ASP A 375 -11.15 -10.36 -10.54
N GLU A 376 -11.52 -9.15 -10.98
CA GLU A 376 -12.77 -8.81 -11.67
C GLU A 376 -14.04 -9.29 -10.93
N THR A 377 -13.94 -9.52 -9.62
CA THR A 377 -15.05 -10.07 -8.82
C THR A 377 -15.09 -9.50 -7.40
N LEU A 378 -16.29 -9.51 -6.79
CA LEU A 378 -16.56 -8.99 -5.45
C LEU A 378 -17.61 -9.80 -4.71
N VAL A 379 -17.56 -9.75 -3.38
CA VAL A 379 -18.59 -10.29 -2.48
C VAL A 379 -19.22 -9.19 -1.65
N ALA A 380 -20.38 -9.51 -1.08
CA ALA A 380 -21.03 -8.64 -0.10
C ALA A 380 -20.27 -8.74 1.24
N GLY A 381 -20.00 -7.63 1.91
CA GLY A 381 -19.27 -7.64 3.19
C GLY A 381 -20.15 -7.89 4.42
N GLY A 382 -19.78 -7.30 5.56
CA GLY A 382 -20.61 -7.28 6.77
C GLY A 382 -20.86 -8.65 7.41
N GLY A 383 -19.92 -9.59 7.23
CA GLY A 383 -20.02 -10.95 7.74
C GLY A 383 -20.92 -11.88 6.89
N SER A 384 -21.45 -11.40 5.76
CA SER A 384 -22.34 -12.18 4.89
C SER A 384 -21.65 -13.42 4.28
N PRO A 385 -20.42 -13.32 3.74
CA PRO A 385 -19.72 -14.46 3.15
C PRO A 385 -19.47 -15.55 4.19
N GLU A 386 -19.03 -15.18 5.39
CA GLU A 386 -18.74 -16.13 6.47
C GLU A 386 -19.98 -16.88 6.94
N VAL A 387 -21.14 -16.21 7.00
CA VAL A 387 -22.41 -16.88 7.37
C VAL A 387 -22.85 -17.86 6.29
N GLU A 388 -22.78 -17.50 5.01
CA GLU A 388 -23.11 -18.42 3.92
C GLU A 388 -22.13 -19.60 3.90
N LEU A 389 -20.83 -19.33 4.03
CA LEU A 389 -19.80 -20.37 4.11
C LEU A 389 -20.04 -21.30 5.30
N ALA A 390 -20.36 -20.77 6.48
CA ALA A 390 -20.69 -21.58 7.66
C ALA A 390 -21.90 -22.48 7.41
N LEU A 391 -22.96 -21.97 6.77
CA LEU A 391 -24.14 -22.77 6.44
C LEU A 391 -23.80 -23.89 5.45
N ARG A 392 -23.14 -23.57 4.34
CA ARG A 392 -22.79 -24.54 3.28
C ARG A 392 -21.76 -25.56 3.71
N LEU A 393 -20.80 -25.17 4.55
CA LEU A 393 -19.81 -26.10 5.09
C LEU A 393 -20.43 -27.06 6.12
N ARG A 394 -21.48 -26.66 6.83
CA ARG A 394 -22.28 -27.60 7.66
C ARG A 394 -23.04 -28.61 6.81
N GLU A 395 -23.66 -28.17 5.72
CA GLU A 395 -24.30 -29.06 4.75
C GLU A 395 -23.27 -30.05 4.18
N TYR A 396 -22.10 -29.56 3.79
CA TYR A 396 -21.00 -30.39 3.29
C TYR A 396 -20.46 -31.36 4.35
N SER A 397 -20.28 -30.93 5.60
CA SER A 397 -19.79 -31.81 6.67
C SER A 397 -20.73 -33.00 6.90
N ALA A 398 -22.04 -32.79 6.79
CA ALA A 398 -23.04 -33.86 6.90
C ALA A 398 -22.94 -34.92 5.78
N THR A 399 -22.30 -34.60 4.66
CA THR A 399 -22.04 -35.58 3.57
C THR A 399 -20.78 -36.41 3.79
N LEU A 400 -19.88 -35.98 4.67
CA LEU A 400 -18.63 -36.66 4.93
C LEU A 400 -18.82 -37.84 5.89
N ILE A 401 -18.09 -38.91 5.66
CA ILE A 401 -18.04 -40.08 6.53
C ILE A 401 -16.73 -40.03 7.31
N GLY A 402 -16.79 -40.17 8.64
CA GLY A 402 -15.60 -40.27 9.49
C GLY A 402 -15.45 -39.11 10.45
N ARG A 403 -14.25 -38.96 11.01
CA ARG A 403 -13.95 -37.96 12.05
C ARG A 403 -13.64 -36.58 11.45
N GLU A 404 -13.33 -36.53 10.16
CA GLU A 404 -13.13 -35.32 9.36
C GLU A 404 -14.41 -34.46 9.34
N GLN A 405 -15.60 -35.08 9.42
CA GLN A 405 -16.87 -34.38 9.57
C GLN A 405 -16.87 -33.42 10.77
N LEU A 406 -16.34 -33.85 11.91
CA LEU A 406 -16.27 -33.03 13.12
C LEU A 406 -15.38 -31.81 12.91
N ALA A 407 -14.25 -32.00 12.22
CA ALA A 407 -13.32 -30.93 11.90
C ALA A 407 -13.93 -29.92 10.91
N VAL A 408 -14.62 -30.38 9.85
CA VAL A 408 -15.30 -29.47 8.92
C VAL A 408 -16.43 -28.69 9.60
N ALA A 409 -17.19 -29.32 10.49
CA ALA A 409 -18.23 -28.64 11.26
C ALA A 409 -17.65 -27.55 12.20
N LYS A 410 -16.51 -27.84 12.84
CA LYS A 410 -15.79 -26.88 13.69
C LYS A 410 -15.14 -25.74 12.90
N PHE A 411 -14.69 -26.01 11.68
CA PHE A 411 -14.25 -24.97 10.75
C PHE A 411 -15.41 -24.03 10.40
N ALA A 412 -16.57 -24.59 10.04
CA ALA A 412 -17.77 -23.81 9.74
C ALA A 412 -18.24 -22.94 10.92
N GLU A 413 -18.14 -23.47 12.15
CA GLU A 413 -18.43 -22.69 13.36
C GLU A 413 -17.45 -21.54 13.57
N ALA A 414 -16.16 -21.73 13.27
CA ALA A 414 -15.14 -20.71 13.45
C ALA A 414 -15.37 -19.48 12.56
N LEU A 415 -15.90 -19.65 11.34
CA LEU A 415 -16.19 -18.54 10.42
C LEU A 415 -17.16 -17.52 11.02
N GLU A 416 -18.09 -17.96 11.88
CA GLU A 416 -19.06 -17.07 12.51
C GLU A 416 -18.46 -16.15 13.58
N VAL A 417 -17.17 -16.28 13.88
CA VAL A 417 -16.48 -15.31 14.76
C VAL A 417 -16.50 -13.91 14.17
N ILE A 418 -16.49 -13.77 12.84
CA ILE A 418 -16.48 -12.48 12.14
C ILE A 418 -17.79 -11.71 12.38
N PRO A 419 -18.98 -12.23 12.00
CA PRO A 419 -20.24 -11.54 12.29
C PRO A 419 -20.48 -11.36 13.80
N ARG A 420 -20.03 -12.30 14.66
CA ARG A 420 -20.11 -12.13 16.12
C ARG A 420 -19.26 -10.97 16.60
N THR A 421 -18.04 -10.85 16.08
CA THR A 421 -17.11 -9.78 16.45
C THR A 421 -17.62 -8.43 15.97
N LEU A 422 -18.17 -8.36 14.75
CA LEU A 422 -18.81 -7.14 14.24
C LEU A 422 -19.97 -6.69 15.15
N ALA A 423 -20.81 -7.63 15.60
CA ALA A 423 -21.87 -7.34 16.55
C ALA A 423 -21.33 -6.89 17.92
N GLU A 424 -20.34 -7.61 18.46
CA GLU A 424 -19.72 -7.33 19.77
C GLU A 424 -19.08 -5.94 19.79
N ASN A 425 -18.26 -5.61 18.78
CA ASN A 425 -17.62 -4.29 18.66
C ASN A 425 -18.65 -3.16 18.48
N SER A 426 -19.84 -3.48 17.95
CA SER A 426 -20.93 -2.52 17.76
C SER A 426 -21.87 -2.41 18.97
N GLY A 427 -21.62 -3.16 20.05
CA GLY A 427 -22.47 -3.19 21.25
C GLY A 427 -23.84 -3.86 21.03
N LEU A 428 -23.96 -4.68 19.99
CA LEU A 428 -25.15 -5.47 19.68
C LEU A 428 -25.05 -6.85 20.34
N ASP A 429 -26.18 -7.55 20.48
CA ASP A 429 -26.18 -8.94 20.94
C ASP A 429 -25.69 -9.87 19.81
N PRO A 430 -24.52 -10.52 19.95
CA PRO A 430 -23.97 -11.37 18.88
C PRO A 430 -24.83 -12.60 18.58
N ILE A 431 -25.60 -13.09 19.55
CA ILE A 431 -26.45 -14.27 19.38
C ILE A 431 -27.65 -13.90 18.52
N ASP A 432 -28.35 -12.82 18.85
CA ASP A 432 -29.54 -12.39 18.13
C ASP A 432 -29.20 -12.05 16.67
N MET A 433 -28.11 -11.29 16.44
CA MET A 433 -27.67 -10.92 15.09
C MET A 433 -27.29 -12.15 14.26
N LEU A 434 -26.55 -13.10 14.84
CA LEU A 434 -26.16 -14.31 14.12
C LEU A 434 -27.35 -15.20 13.79
N VAL A 435 -28.32 -15.33 14.70
CA VAL A 435 -29.56 -16.08 14.45
C VAL A 435 -30.36 -15.45 13.31
N GLU A 436 -30.48 -14.13 13.30
CA GLU A 436 -31.16 -13.41 12.22
C GLU A 436 -30.44 -13.59 10.87
N MET A 437 -29.12 -13.41 10.83
CA MET A 437 -28.31 -13.60 9.61
C MET A 437 -28.46 -15.03 9.07
N ARG A 438 -28.31 -16.06 9.91
CA ARG A 438 -28.52 -17.46 9.51
C ARG A 438 -29.92 -17.68 8.92
N SER A 439 -30.96 -17.13 9.55
CA SER A 439 -32.34 -17.26 9.05
C SER A 439 -32.51 -16.63 7.66
N GLN A 440 -31.84 -15.51 7.37
CA GLN A 440 -31.89 -14.89 6.05
C GLN A 440 -31.16 -15.73 5.00
N HIS A 441 -29.98 -16.25 5.34
CA HIS A 441 -29.20 -17.11 4.44
C HIS A 441 -29.90 -18.44 4.15
N GLU A 442 -30.55 -19.06 5.14
CA GLU A 442 -31.39 -20.25 4.93
C GLU A 442 -32.57 -20.00 3.98
N LYS A 443 -33.11 -18.78 3.97
CA LYS A 443 -34.15 -18.35 3.01
C LYS A 443 -33.60 -18.03 1.62
N GLY A 444 -32.28 -18.14 1.41
CA GLY A 444 -31.60 -17.88 0.15
C GLY A 444 -31.10 -16.45 -0.04
N ASN A 445 -31.19 -15.59 0.98
CA ASN A 445 -30.68 -14.22 0.92
C ASN A 445 -29.18 -14.18 1.19
N LYS A 446 -28.38 -14.57 0.19
CA LYS A 446 -26.92 -14.76 0.30
C LYS A 446 -26.09 -13.49 0.54
N THR A 447 -26.69 -12.30 0.38
CA THR A 447 -26.04 -11.00 0.59
C THR A 447 -26.49 -10.32 1.88
N ALA A 448 -27.21 -11.05 2.74
CA ALA A 448 -27.65 -10.54 4.03
C ALA A 448 -26.46 -10.44 5.00
N GLY A 449 -26.11 -9.24 5.42
CA GLY A 449 -25.04 -9.00 6.38
C GLY A 449 -25.48 -8.09 7.53
N LEU A 450 -24.60 -7.87 8.50
CA LEU A 450 -24.85 -7.00 9.64
C LEU A 450 -24.53 -5.54 9.29
N ASN A 451 -25.54 -4.67 9.25
CA ASN A 451 -25.32 -3.23 9.22
C ASN A 451 -25.11 -2.75 10.65
N VAL A 452 -23.85 -2.51 11.01
CA VAL A 452 -23.45 -2.10 12.38
C VAL A 452 -23.95 -0.71 12.80
N PHE A 453 -24.34 0.15 11.86
CA PHE A 453 -24.87 1.48 12.16
C PHE A 453 -26.36 1.44 12.53
N THR A 454 -27.13 0.60 11.84
CA THR A 454 -28.57 0.43 12.10
C THR A 454 -28.88 -0.69 13.08
N GLY A 455 -27.93 -1.60 13.32
CA GLY A 455 -28.10 -2.78 14.15
C GLY A 455 -29.06 -3.81 13.56
N LYS A 456 -29.13 -3.91 12.24
CA LYS A 456 -30.06 -4.79 11.52
C LYS A 456 -29.35 -5.62 10.46
N VAL A 457 -29.93 -6.78 10.18
CA VAL A 457 -29.53 -7.60 9.03
C VAL A 457 -30.17 -7.04 7.75
N VAL A 458 -29.34 -6.63 6.80
CA VAL A 458 -29.78 -6.01 5.54
C VAL A 458 -28.97 -6.55 4.36
N ASP A 459 -29.40 -6.22 3.15
CA ASP A 459 -28.71 -6.60 1.91
C ASP A 459 -27.46 -5.71 1.71
N MET A 460 -26.29 -6.22 2.08
CA MET A 460 -25.02 -5.49 2.06
C MET A 460 -24.65 -4.99 0.66
N TRP A 461 -25.02 -5.75 -0.37
CA TRP A 461 -24.78 -5.35 -1.76
C TRP A 461 -25.54 -4.08 -2.13
N LYS A 462 -26.77 -3.91 -1.62
CA LYS A 462 -27.58 -2.70 -1.84
C LYS A 462 -27.09 -1.51 -1.03
N GLU A 463 -26.61 -1.76 0.18
CA GLU A 463 -25.96 -0.75 1.03
C GLU A 463 -24.60 -0.32 0.46
N GLY A 464 -24.03 -1.08 -0.48
CA GLY A 464 -22.73 -0.80 -1.08
C GLY A 464 -21.54 -1.22 -0.20
N VAL A 465 -21.77 -2.08 0.78
CA VAL A 465 -20.70 -2.70 1.58
C VAL A 465 -20.25 -3.96 0.86
N VAL A 466 -19.14 -3.84 0.14
CA VAL A 466 -18.58 -4.88 -0.73
C VAL A 466 -17.07 -4.96 -0.54
N GLU A 467 -16.52 -6.15 -0.78
CA GLU A 467 -15.10 -6.45 -0.58
C GLU A 467 -14.63 -7.50 -1.62
N PRO A 468 -13.32 -7.57 -1.90
CA PRO A 468 -12.73 -8.63 -2.72
C PRO A 468 -13.01 -10.04 -2.17
N PRO A 469 -13.17 -11.06 -3.03
CA PRO A 469 -13.53 -12.41 -2.62
C PRO A 469 -12.29 -13.26 -2.31
N GLU A 470 -11.78 -13.19 -1.08
CA GLU A 470 -10.56 -13.93 -0.69
C GLU A 470 -10.71 -14.88 0.50
#